data_AF-A0A7J8NE31-F1
#
_entry.id   AF-A0A7J8NE31-F1
#
_cell.length_a   1.000
_cell.length_b   1.000
_cell.length_c   1.000
_cell.angle_alpha   90.00
_cell.angle_beta   90.00
_cell.angle_gamma   90.00
#
_symmetry.space_group_name_H-M   'P 1'
#
loop_
_entity.id
_entity.type
_entity.pdbx_description
1 polymer ?
#
loop_
_entity_poly.entity_id
_entity_poly.type
_entity_poly.pdbx_seq_one_letter_code
_entity_poly.pdbx_strand_id
1 'polypeptide(L)' 'MPYLLDIKVDKHLFRALAHYWNPAYSCFTFGKVDLEPTIEEYTVLLHCSKI' A
#
# COMPACT_ATOMS: atom_id res chain seq x y z
N MET A 1 -22.13 0.99 1.22
CA MET A 1 -21.10 1.90 1.76
C MET A 1 -19.97 1.02 2.23
N PRO A 2 -18.90 0.82 1.45
CA PRO A 2 -17.92 -0.20 1.78
C PRO A 2 -17.10 0.31 2.96
N TYR A 3 -17.18 -0.45 4.05
CA TYR A 3 -16.17 -0.65 5.09
C TYR A 3 -14.82 0.01 4.76
N LEU A 4 -14.70 1.30 5.11
CA LEU A 4 -13.42 1.95 5.20
C LEU A 4 -12.73 1.28 6.39
N LEU A 5 -11.72 0.46 6.13
CA LEU A 5 -10.90 -0.09 7.20
C LEU A 5 -10.28 1.11 7.93
N ASP A 6 -10.64 1.32 9.20
CA ASP A 6 -10.05 2.34 10.06
C ASP A 6 -8.65 1.88 10.47
N ILE A 7 -7.74 1.94 9.50
CA ILE A 7 -6.35 1.57 9.67
C ILE A 7 -5.58 2.83 9.97
N LYS A 8 -4.84 2.81 11.08
CA LYS A 8 -3.91 3.88 11.43
C LYS A 8 -2.72 3.81 10.47
N VAL A 9 -2.86 4.43 9.30
CA VAL A 9 -1.82 4.42 8.26
C VAL A 9 -0.71 5.39 8.61
N ASP A 10 0.53 4.90 8.58
CA ASP A 10 1.71 5.75 8.71
C ASP A 10 1.85 6.72 7.52
N LYS A 11 2.14 8.00 7.80
CA LYS A 11 2.21 9.05 6.75
C LYS A 11 3.35 8.80 5.75
N HIS A 12 4.48 8.26 6.20
CA HIS A 12 5.62 7.95 5.34
C HIS A 12 5.30 6.75 4.46
N LEU A 13 4.64 5.73 5.01
CA LEU A 13 4.15 4.58 4.24
C LEU A 13 3.15 5.01 3.16
N PHE A 14 2.15 5.83 3.51
CA PHE A 14 1.18 6.33 2.54
C PHE A 14 1.87 7.12 1.41
N ARG A 15 2.85 7.96 1.77
CA ARG A 15 3.63 8.71 0.78
C ARG A 15 4.43 7.79 -0.14
N ALA A 16 5.01 6.71 0.38
CA ALA A 16 5.72 5.72 -0.42
C ALA A 16 4.76 4.99 -1.37
N LEU A 17 3.62 4.51 -0.88
CA LEU A 17 2.60 3.83 -1.69
C LEU A 17 2.11 4.75 -2.82
N ALA A 18 1.80 6.01 -2.51
CA ALA A 18 1.39 6.98 -3.52
C ALA A 18 2.49 7.29 -4.54
N HIS A 19 3.77 7.28 -4.13
CA HIS A 19 4.90 7.53 -5.03
C HIS A 19 5.12 6.40 -6.03
N TYR A 20 4.95 5.15 -5.61
CA TYR A 20 5.15 3.97 -6.45
C TYR A 20 3.87 3.50 -7.16
N TRP A 21 2.72 4.12 -6.89
CA TRP A 21 1.46 3.77 -7.54
C TRP A 21 1.52 4.04 -9.05
N ASN A 22 1.25 3.00 -9.82
CA ASN A 22 1.22 3.04 -11.28
C ASN A 22 -0.24 2.91 -11.76
N PRO A 23 -0.90 4.02 -12.13
CA PRO A 23 -2.32 4.00 -12.49
C PRO A 23 -2.62 3.27 -13.80
N ALA A 24 -1.62 3.05 -14.66
CA ALA A 24 -1.81 2.34 -15.93
C ALA A 24 -1.99 0.83 -15.72
N TYR A 25 -1.41 0.29 -14.64
CA TYR A 25 -1.40 -1.15 -14.32
C TYR A 25 -2.13 -1.48 -13.01
N SER A 26 -2.64 -0.46 -12.30
CA SER A 26 -3.34 -0.61 -11.02
C SER A 26 -2.52 -1.34 -9.96
N CYS A 27 -1.20 -1.19 -9.97
CA CYS A 27 -0.26 -1.82 -9.04
C CYS A 27 0.83 -0.84 -8.58
N PHE A 28 1.72 -1.26 -7.68
CA PHE A 28 2.90 -0.48 -7.34
C PHE A 28 4.10 -0.95 -8.16
N THR A 29 4.79 -0.04 -8.85
CA THR A 29 5.96 -0.39 -9.66
C THR A 29 7.24 0.09 -9.00
N PHE A 30 8.13 -0.84 -8.68
CA PHE A 30 9.48 -0.60 -8.16
C PHE A 30 10.52 -0.89 -9.24
N GLY A 31 10.81 0.11 -10.08
CA GLY A 31 11.72 -0.05 -11.21
C GLY A 31 11.12 -0.95 -12.29
N LYS A 32 11.52 -2.23 -12.33
CA LYS A 32 11.02 -3.24 -13.28
C LYS A 32 10.18 -4.34 -12.61
N VAL A 33 9.88 -4.18 -11.32
CA VAL A 33 9.12 -5.15 -10.54
C VAL A 33 7.79 -4.52 -10.17
N ASP A 34 6.71 -5.21 -10.47
CA ASP A 34 5.37 -4.83 -10.03
C ASP A 34 5.01 -5.58 -8.75
N LEU A 35 4.39 -4.86 -7.82
CA LEU A 35 3.88 -5.36 -6.56
C LEU A 35 2.36 -5.17 -6.57
N GLU A 36 1.66 -6.30 -6.49
CA GLU A 36 0.21 -6.37 -6.39
C GLU A 36 -0.14 -7.19 -5.14
N PRO A 37 -0.10 -6.57 -3.94
CA PRO A 37 -0.26 -7.31 -2.70
C PRO A 37 -1.68 -7.87 -2.55
N THR A 38 -1.81 -9.02 -1.89
CA THR A 38 -3.12 -9.50 -1.45
C THR A 38 -3.66 -8.66 -0.29
N ILE A 39 -4.95 -8.83 0.04
CA ILE A 39 -5.60 -8.12 1.16
C ILE A 39 -4.87 -8.40 2.49
N GLU A 40 -4.43 -9.64 2.70
CA GLU A 40 -3.66 -10.05 3.89
C GLU A 40 -2.30 -9.34 3.93
N GLU A 41 -1.61 -9.26 2.80
CA GLU A 41 -0.30 -8.59 2.71
C GLU A 41 -0.41 -7.08 2.92
N TYR A 42 -1.46 -6.43 2.39
CA TYR A 42 -1.76 -5.03 2.70
C TYR A 42 -2.00 -4.81 4.20
N THR A 43 -2.72 -5.73 4.84
CA THR A 43 -2.98 -5.64 6.28
C THR A 43 -1.65 -5.71 7.04
N VAL A 44 -0.75 -6.62 6.67
CA VAL A 44 0.59 -6.71 7.27
C VAL A 44 1.40 -5.43 7.01
N LEU A 45 1.45 -4.94 5.77
CA LEU A 45 2.22 -3.74 5.40
C LEU A 45 1.74 -2.49 6.14
N LEU A 46 0.42 -2.28 6.23
CA LEU A 46 -0.16 -1.11 6.88
C LEU A 46 -0.09 -1.19 8.42
N HIS A 47 -0.12 -2.41 8.99
CA HIS A 47 0.03 -2.61 10.44
C HIS A 47 1.49 -2.70 10.90
N CYS A 48 2.45 -2.96 9.99
CA CYS A 48 3.88 -2.86 10.27
C CYS A 48 4.35 -1.39 10.35
N SER A 49 3.79 -0.63 11.28
CA SER A 49 4.42 0.59 11.77
C SER A 49 5.59 0.16 12.66
N LYS A 50 6.77 -0.05 12.05
CA LYS A 50 8.00 -0.20 12.82
C LYS A 50 8.33 1.16 13.44
N ILE A 51 8.38 1.16 14.77
CA ILE A 51 8.87 2.23 15.65
C ILE A 51 10.20 2.77 15.15
#